data_AF-A0A8S9JDS7-F1
#
_entry.id   AF-A0A8S9JDS7-F1
#
_cell.length_a   1.000
_cell.length_b   1.000
_cell.length_c   1.000
_cell.angle_alpha   90.00
_cell.angle_beta   90.00
_cell.angle_gamma   90.00
#
_symmetry.space_group_name_H-M   'P 1'
#
loop_
_entity.id
_entity.type
_entity.pdbx_description
1 polymer ?
#
loop_
_entity_poly.entity_id
_entity_poly.type
_entity_poly.pdbx_seq_one_letter_code
_entity_poly.pdbx_strand_id
1 'polypeptide(L)'
;MEISPMSLQTYPKLGYRDTVHKETVLWSKIAWFPQGVHRFAFITWLAVKDRLATGHRSRRWGQPQHCLYCGEPDETRDHLFFACPFTFTLWLKMVGNLFGTDPDPDWDITLSTMLSRSYDRLTFILLRLVLQVTIYFIWRERNERKHSTSHKTVEQLAKLIDNTVRNHISSTKYTLNQRLQGLMVRWFVAHDTAI
;
A
#
# COMPACT_ATOMS: atom_id res chain seq x y z
N MET A 1 -46.03 -6.83 -58.38
CA MET A 1 -46.58 -6.49 -57.05
C MET A 1 -45.39 -6.38 -56.12
N GLU A 2 -44.99 -5.14 -55.87
CA GLU A 2 -43.74 -4.76 -55.21
C GLU A 2 -43.77 -5.05 -53.71
N ILE A 3 -42.65 -5.53 -53.19
CA ILE A 3 -42.41 -5.83 -51.78
C ILE A 3 -41.98 -4.53 -51.09
N SER A 4 -42.75 -4.08 -50.10
CA SER A 4 -42.41 -2.91 -49.28
C SER A 4 -41.62 -3.34 -48.03
N PRO A 5 -40.48 -2.69 -47.69
CA PRO A 5 -39.59 -3.16 -46.63
C PRO A 5 -39.97 -2.69 -45.21
N MET A 6 -39.73 -3.58 -44.25
CA MET A 6 -39.85 -3.40 -42.79
C MET A 6 -39.11 -2.15 -42.29
N SER A 7 -39.84 -1.25 -41.62
CA SER A 7 -39.27 -0.12 -40.89
C SER A 7 -38.52 -0.59 -39.63
N LEU A 8 -37.22 -0.31 -39.58
CA LEU A 8 -36.40 -0.45 -38.38
C LEU A 8 -36.81 0.61 -37.34
N GLN A 9 -37.42 0.16 -36.26
CA GLN A 9 -37.71 1.00 -35.10
C GLN A 9 -36.40 1.26 -34.33
N THR A 10 -36.01 2.53 -34.26
CA THR A 10 -34.81 3.00 -33.57
C THR A 10 -35.03 2.97 -32.05
N TYR A 11 -34.22 2.19 -31.32
CA TYR A 11 -34.16 2.27 -29.87
C TYR A 11 -33.39 3.52 -29.43
N PRO A 12 -33.87 4.28 -28.43
CA PRO A 12 -33.15 5.43 -27.92
C PRO A 12 -31.87 4.98 -27.21
N LYS A 13 -30.72 5.50 -27.65
CA LYS A 13 -29.44 5.31 -26.94
C LYS A 13 -29.53 6.01 -25.59
N LEU A 14 -29.61 5.22 -24.51
CA LEU A 14 -29.43 5.73 -23.16
C LEU A 14 -27.97 6.21 -23.03
N GLY A 15 -27.77 7.52 -23.20
CA GLY A 15 -26.51 8.19 -22.93
C GLY A 15 -26.24 8.14 -21.42
N TYR A 16 -25.45 7.17 -20.97
CA TYR A 16 -24.96 7.12 -19.61
C TYR A 16 -23.89 8.21 -19.42
N ARG A 17 -24.35 9.43 -19.10
CA ARG A 17 -23.53 10.54 -18.61
C ARG A 17 -23.94 10.90 -17.19
N ASP A 18 -23.79 9.93 -16.28
CA ASP A 18 -23.79 10.20 -14.85
C ASP A 18 -22.35 10.18 -14.35
N THR A 19 -21.60 11.26 -14.61
CA THR A 19 -20.41 11.58 -13.80
C THR A 19 -20.89 12.10 -12.45
N VAL A 20 -21.37 11.20 -11.60
CA VAL A 20 -21.45 11.44 -10.16
C VAL A 20 -20.02 11.78 -9.72
N HIS A 21 -19.78 13.02 -9.31
CA HIS A 21 -18.59 13.39 -8.58
C HIS A 21 -18.60 12.61 -7.27
N LYS A 22 -18.09 11.38 -7.33
CA LYS A 22 -17.90 10.52 -6.18
C LYS A 22 -16.90 11.23 -5.30
N GLU A 23 -17.32 11.66 -4.12
CA GLU A 23 -16.42 12.22 -3.12
C GLU A 23 -15.16 11.35 -3.05
N THR A 24 -14.01 11.95 -3.35
CA THR A 24 -12.75 11.21 -3.39
C THR A 24 -12.36 10.90 -1.95
N VAL A 25 -12.79 9.72 -1.50
CA VAL A 25 -12.44 9.16 -0.18
C VAL A 25 -10.94 9.27 0.06
N LEU A 26 -10.53 9.84 1.20
CA LEU A 26 -9.15 10.29 1.43
C LEU A 26 -8.08 9.20 1.21
N TRP A 27 -8.39 7.95 1.59
CA TRP A 27 -7.50 6.81 1.39
C TRP A 27 -7.16 6.54 -0.08
N SER A 28 -7.99 6.99 -1.03
CA SER A 28 -7.73 6.84 -2.46
C SER A 28 -6.43 7.52 -2.88
N LYS A 29 -6.04 8.62 -2.21
CA LYS A 29 -4.76 9.32 -2.45
C LYS A 29 -3.54 8.50 -2.04
N ILE A 30 -3.72 7.58 -1.09
CA ILE A 30 -2.69 6.64 -0.63
C ILE A 30 -2.58 5.48 -1.60
N ALA A 31 -3.72 4.87 -1.97
CA ALA A 31 -3.74 3.69 -2.83
C ALA A 31 -3.42 4.02 -4.30
N TRP A 32 -3.94 5.12 -4.82
CA TRP A 32 -3.93 5.43 -6.25
C TRP A 32 -3.14 6.69 -6.53
N PHE A 33 -1.96 6.53 -7.12
CA PHE A 33 -1.11 7.62 -7.56
C PHE A 33 -0.22 7.20 -8.75
N PRO A 34 0.26 8.14 -9.58
CA PRO A 34 0.91 7.80 -10.84
C PRO A 34 2.19 6.97 -10.71
N GLN A 35 2.91 7.13 -9.60
CA GLN A 35 4.15 6.40 -9.32
C GLN A 35 3.90 5.10 -8.53
N GLY A 36 2.65 4.76 -8.23
CA GLY A 36 2.30 3.53 -7.51
C GLY A 36 2.39 2.30 -8.41
N VAL A 37 2.60 1.12 -7.80
CA VAL A 37 2.56 -0.16 -8.52
C VAL A 37 1.22 -0.82 -8.24
N HIS A 38 0.46 -1.16 -9.29
CA HIS A 38 -0.90 -1.71 -9.15
C HIS A 38 -1.02 -2.89 -8.19
N ARG A 39 -0.07 -3.83 -8.21
CA ARG A 39 -0.07 -4.99 -7.29
C ARG A 39 0.02 -4.58 -5.82
N PHE A 40 0.83 -3.56 -5.50
CA PHE A 40 1.02 -3.08 -4.12
C PHE A 40 -0.17 -2.22 -3.68
N ALA A 41 -0.66 -1.37 -4.59
CA ALA A 41 -1.84 -0.55 -4.39
C ALA A 41 -3.09 -1.40 -4.09
N PHE A 42 -3.27 -2.52 -4.79
CA PHE A 42 -4.40 -3.42 -4.57
C PHE A 42 -4.40 -4.05 -3.17
N ILE A 43 -3.26 -4.59 -2.72
CA ILE A 43 -3.15 -5.15 -1.37
C ILE A 43 -3.31 -4.06 -0.31
N THR A 44 -2.75 -2.87 -0.54
CA THR A 44 -2.91 -1.71 0.36
C THR A 44 -4.37 -1.28 0.47
N TRP A 45 -5.10 -1.25 -0.64
CA TRP A 45 -6.53 -0.97 -0.64
C TRP A 45 -7.32 -2.00 0.19
N LEU A 46 -7.01 -3.30 0.04
CA LEU A 46 -7.61 -4.34 0.87
C LEU A 46 -7.26 -4.16 2.36
N ALA A 47 -6.03 -3.77 2.67
CA ALA A 47 -5.60 -3.47 4.05
C ALA A 47 -6.39 -2.30 4.63
N VAL A 48 -6.47 -1.17 3.92
CA VAL A 48 -7.27 0.01 4.32
C VAL A 48 -8.72 -0.35 4.56
N LYS A 49 -9.29 -1.23 3.73
CA LYS A 49 -10.67 -1.70 3.86
C LYS A 49 -10.89 -2.77 4.94
N ASP A 50 -9.84 -3.19 5.65
CA ASP A 50 -9.84 -4.32 6.57
C ASP A 50 -10.42 -5.61 5.94
N ARG A 51 -9.98 -5.88 4.70
CA ARG A 51 -10.48 -7.00 3.87
C ARG A 51 -9.46 -8.10 3.65
N LEU A 52 -8.29 -8.04 4.29
CA LEU A 52 -7.29 -9.11 4.27
C LEU A 52 -7.68 -10.25 5.23
N ALA A 53 -7.26 -11.48 4.95
CA ALA A 53 -7.58 -12.67 5.75
C ALA A 53 -6.67 -12.78 7.00
N THR A 54 -6.75 -11.78 7.88
CA THR A 54 -6.06 -11.73 9.17
C THR A 54 -6.60 -12.79 10.13
N GLY A 55 -5.82 -13.13 11.16
CA GLY A 55 -6.25 -14.09 12.19
C GLY A 55 -7.60 -13.72 12.80
N HIS A 56 -7.82 -12.44 13.09
CA HIS A 56 -9.09 -11.92 13.59
C HIS A 56 -10.28 -12.25 12.67
N ARG A 57 -10.10 -12.12 11.35
CA ARG A 57 -11.17 -12.43 10.37
C ARG A 57 -11.31 -13.93 10.12
N SER A 58 -10.22 -14.69 10.12
CA SER A 58 -10.23 -16.15 9.97
C SER A 58 -10.91 -16.87 11.13
N ARG A 59 -10.94 -16.28 12.33
CA ARG A 59 -11.73 -16.77 13.48
C ARG A 59 -13.21 -16.95 13.15
N ARG A 60 -13.79 -16.06 12.33
CA ARG A 60 -15.20 -16.16 11.91
C ARG A 60 -15.50 -17.42 11.09
N TRP A 61 -14.47 -18.03 10.51
CA TRP A 61 -14.52 -19.25 9.73
C TRP A 61 -14.01 -20.47 10.52
N GLY A 62 -13.89 -20.35 11.85
CA GLY A 62 -13.41 -21.44 12.72
C GLY A 62 -11.91 -21.71 12.66
N GLN A 63 -11.11 -20.79 12.09
CA GLN A 63 -9.65 -20.91 12.03
C GLN A 63 -8.99 -19.78 12.83
N PRO A 64 -8.95 -19.86 14.17
CA PRO A 64 -8.18 -18.91 14.97
C PRO A 64 -6.71 -19.04 14.62
N GLN A 65 -6.07 -17.91 14.33
CA GLN A 65 -4.63 -17.83 14.04
C GLN A 65 -4.05 -16.70 14.87
N HIS A 66 -2.98 -17.00 15.60
CA HIS A 66 -2.14 -16.01 16.23
C HIS A 66 -1.31 -15.28 15.16
N CYS A 67 -0.73 -14.14 15.53
CA CYS A 67 0.18 -13.39 14.69
C CYS A 67 1.42 -14.23 14.39
N LEU A 68 1.68 -14.54 13.11
CA LEU A 68 2.81 -15.37 12.67
C LEU A 68 4.17 -14.67 12.77
N TYR A 69 4.20 -13.46 13.32
CA TYR A 69 5.41 -12.68 13.56
C TYR A 69 5.82 -12.65 15.03
N CYS A 70 4.88 -12.38 15.94
CA CYS A 70 5.17 -12.21 17.37
C CYS A 70 4.40 -13.16 18.29
N GLY A 71 3.46 -13.96 17.77
CA GLY A 71 2.66 -14.89 18.56
C GLY A 71 1.43 -14.28 19.25
N GLU A 72 1.15 -12.99 19.07
CA GLU A 72 -0.04 -12.34 19.64
C GLU A 72 -1.32 -13.10 19.25
N PRO A 73 -2.19 -13.51 20.20
CA PRO A 73 -3.36 -14.32 19.88
C PRO A 73 -4.31 -13.66 18.88
N ASP A 74 -4.56 -12.36 18.99
CA ASP A 74 -5.50 -11.63 18.11
C ASP A 74 -4.78 -10.80 17.05
N GLU A 75 -4.47 -11.44 15.92
CA GLU A 75 -3.90 -10.76 14.76
C GLU A 75 -4.98 -9.94 14.03
N THR A 76 -5.14 -8.68 14.42
CA THR A 76 -5.94 -7.67 13.70
C THR A 76 -5.13 -7.02 12.56
N ARG A 77 -5.77 -6.21 11.69
CA ARG A 77 -5.07 -5.41 10.67
C ARG A 77 -4.02 -4.49 11.32
N ASP A 78 -4.44 -3.79 12.37
CA ASP A 78 -3.65 -2.75 13.04
C ASP A 78 -2.44 -3.39 13.71
N HIS A 79 -2.67 -4.52 14.39
CA HIS A 79 -1.59 -5.34 14.91
C HIS A 79 -0.66 -5.82 13.80
N LEU A 80 -1.18 -6.41 12.74
CA LEU A 80 -0.35 -6.97 11.66
C LEU A 80 0.58 -5.92 11.04
N PHE A 81 0.12 -4.69 10.81
CA PHE A 81 0.90 -3.69 10.07
C PHE A 81 1.69 -2.72 10.95
N PHE A 82 1.17 -2.31 12.11
CA PHE A 82 1.80 -1.25 12.92
C PHE A 82 1.94 -1.55 14.42
N ALA A 83 1.11 -2.41 15.02
CA ALA A 83 1.24 -2.71 16.45
C ALA A 83 2.13 -3.93 16.75
N CYS A 84 2.39 -4.82 15.79
CA CYS A 84 3.26 -5.97 15.97
C CYS A 84 4.73 -5.52 16.03
N PRO A 85 5.50 -5.89 17.07
CA PRO A 85 6.88 -5.43 17.21
C PRO A 85 7.78 -5.75 16.00
N PHE A 86 7.58 -6.91 15.38
CA PHE A 86 8.34 -7.30 14.19
C PHE A 86 8.04 -6.39 13.00
N THR A 87 6.76 -6.17 12.68
CA THR A 87 6.36 -5.40 11.49
C THR A 87 6.51 -3.91 11.72
N PHE A 88 6.35 -3.43 12.96
CA PHE A 88 6.64 -2.06 13.33
C PHE A 88 8.13 -1.75 13.25
N THR A 89 9.01 -2.63 13.73
CA THR A 89 10.47 -2.47 13.54
C THR A 89 10.82 -2.41 12.05
N LEU A 90 10.21 -3.26 11.23
CA LEU A 90 10.37 -3.20 9.78
C LEU A 90 9.88 -1.86 9.21
N TRP A 91 8.72 -1.39 9.63
CA TRP A 91 8.16 -0.11 9.21
C TRP A 91 9.08 1.07 9.55
N LEU A 92 9.57 1.15 10.78
CA LEU A 92 10.51 2.18 11.23
C LEU A 92 11.76 2.21 10.34
N LYS A 93 12.35 1.05 10.04
CA LYS A 93 13.51 0.95 9.13
C LYS A 93 13.19 1.42 7.71
N MET A 94 11.99 1.15 7.20
CA MET A 94 11.61 1.42 5.81
C MET A 94 11.12 2.83 5.58
N VAL A 95 10.57 3.48 6.60
CA VAL A 95 10.14 4.86 6.49
C VAL A 95 11.25 5.85 6.82
N GLY A 96 12.22 5.46 7.66
CA GLY A 96 13.33 6.31 8.06
C GLY A 96 12.84 7.68 8.52
N ASN A 97 13.48 8.74 8.03
CA ASN A 97 13.11 10.11 8.37
C ASN A 97 12.02 10.72 7.47
N LEU A 98 11.34 9.94 6.62
CA LEU A 98 10.36 10.49 5.67
C LEU A 98 9.16 11.16 6.35
N PHE A 99 8.76 10.71 7.55
CA PHE A 99 7.69 11.35 8.31
C PHE A 99 8.10 12.71 8.91
N GLY A 100 9.39 12.93 9.13
CA GLY A 100 9.91 14.08 9.88
C GLY A 100 9.61 14.05 11.39
N THR A 101 8.95 13.01 11.88
CA THR A 101 8.67 12.70 13.28
C THR A 101 8.63 11.19 13.44
N ASP A 102 8.71 10.72 14.68
CA ASP A 102 8.56 9.30 14.97
C ASP A 102 7.18 8.79 14.51
N PRO A 103 7.13 7.67 13.75
CA PRO A 103 5.87 7.04 13.37
C PRO A 103 5.12 6.50 14.59
N ASP A 104 3.80 6.58 14.56
CA ASP A 104 2.92 6.04 15.60
C ASP A 104 2.59 4.57 15.31
N PRO A 105 2.52 3.67 16.30
CA PRO A 105 2.10 2.28 16.10
C PRO A 105 0.60 2.12 15.81
N ASP A 106 -0.20 3.18 15.88
CA ASP A 106 -1.61 3.19 15.51
C ASP A 106 -1.81 3.38 13.99
N TRP A 107 -2.68 2.54 13.43
CA TRP A 107 -2.98 2.55 12.00
C TRP A 107 -3.65 3.84 11.54
N ASP A 108 -4.66 4.30 12.25
CA ASP A 108 -5.45 5.47 11.86
C ASP A 108 -4.66 6.76 12.10
N ILE A 109 -3.87 6.85 13.17
CA ILE A 109 -2.93 7.96 13.40
C ILE A 109 -1.88 8.00 12.29
N THR A 110 -1.29 6.86 11.91
CA THR A 110 -0.30 6.81 10.82
C THR A 110 -0.89 7.29 9.49
N LEU A 111 -2.05 6.76 9.07
CA LEU A 111 -2.66 7.15 7.80
C LEU A 111 -3.15 8.61 7.82
N SER A 112 -3.72 9.07 8.92
CA SER A 112 -4.17 10.46 9.05
C SER A 112 -3.00 11.43 9.04
N THR A 113 -1.88 11.09 9.68
CA THR A 113 -0.64 11.88 9.64
C THR A 113 -0.10 12.01 8.22
N MET A 114 -0.07 10.90 7.46
CA MET A 114 0.36 10.91 6.06
C MET A 114 -0.53 11.79 5.16
N LEU A 115 -1.82 11.89 5.47
CA LEU A 115 -2.80 12.62 4.66
C LEU A 115 -2.98 14.09 5.05
N SER A 116 -2.75 14.43 6.32
CA SER A 116 -3.01 15.76 6.87
C SER A 116 -1.80 16.68 6.82
N ARG A 117 -0.58 16.13 6.92
CA ARG A 117 0.65 16.94 6.91
C ARG A 117 1.05 17.38 5.50
N SER A 118 1.63 18.57 5.42
CA SER A 118 2.19 19.11 4.19
C SER A 118 3.60 18.56 3.94
N TYR A 119 3.68 17.48 3.18
CA TYR A 119 4.95 16.96 2.68
C TYR A 119 5.32 17.61 1.34
N ASP A 120 6.62 17.78 1.07
CA ASP A 120 7.05 18.07 -0.29
C ASP A 120 6.68 16.91 -1.22
N ARG A 121 6.60 17.21 -2.52
CA ARG A 121 6.14 16.25 -3.54
C ARG A 121 6.92 14.94 -3.52
N LEU A 122 8.24 14.98 -3.40
CA LEU A 122 9.08 13.78 -3.47
C LEU A 122 8.89 12.93 -2.21
N THR A 123 8.89 13.56 -1.04
CA THR A 123 8.61 12.88 0.23
C THR A 123 7.22 12.23 0.22
N PHE A 124 6.19 12.91 -0.26
CA PHE A 124 4.84 12.33 -0.33
C PHE A 124 4.72 11.16 -1.31
N ILE A 125 5.47 11.20 -2.43
CA ILE A 125 5.55 10.06 -3.36
C ILE A 125 6.25 8.87 -2.68
N LEU A 126 7.39 9.11 -2.01
CA LEU A 126 8.14 8.06 -1.32
C LEU A 126 7.33 7.45 -0.17
N LEU A 127 6.73 8.26 0.69
CA LEU A 127 5.90 7.80 1.81
C LEU A 127 4.82 6.82 1.35
N ARG A 128 4.08 7.17 0.28
CA ARG A 128 3.04 6.29 -0.26
C ARG A 128 3.63 5.04 -0.90
N LEU A 129 4.72 5.14 -1.64
CA LEU A 129 5.39 4.00 -2.24
C LEU A 129 5.88 3.01 -1.18
N VAL A 130 6.59 3.51 -0.17
CA VAL A 130 7.15 2.73 0.94
C VAL A 130 6.03 2.06 1.72
N LEU A 131 4.96 2.79 2.07
CA LEU A 131 3.80 2.21 2.74
C LEU A 131 3.24 1.03 1.94
N GLN A 132 2.99 1.24 0.64
CA GLN A 132 2.41 0.19 -0.20
C GLN A 132 3.31 -1.04 -0.34
N VAL A 133 4.60 -0.82 -0.57
CA VAL A 133 5.58 -1.91 -0.71
C VAL A 133 5.71 -2.69 0.61
N THR A 134 5.76 -1.98 1.74
CA THR A 134 5.90 -2.57 3.08
C THR A 134 4.66 -3.41 3.43
N ILE A 135 3.45 -2.85 3.26
CA ILE A 135 2.19 -3.59 3.44
C ILE A 135 2.17 -4.86 2.58
N TYR A 136 2.55 -4.74 1.31
CA TYR A 136 2.58 -5.89 0.41
C TYR A 136 3.51 -6.99 0.89
N PHE A 137 4.76 -6.66 1.25
CA PHE A 137 5.74 -7.68 1.66
C PHE A 137 5.46 -8.26 3.04
N ILE A 138 4.91 -7.48 3.98
CA ILE A 138 4.36 -8.02 5.23
C ILE A 138 3.26 -9.02 4.90
N TRP A 139 2.25 -8.62 4.13
CA TRP A 139 1.15 -9.52 3.81
C TRP A 139 1.60 -10.81 3.09
N ARG A 140 2.52 -10.67 2.13
CA ARG A 140 3.10 -11.79 1.40
C ARG A 140 3.86 -12.72 2.34
N GLU A 141 4.78 -12.20 3.15
CA GLU A 141 5.58 -13.00 4.08
C GLU A 141 4.67 -13.71 5.08
N ARG A 142 3.67 -13.03 5.66
CA ARG A 142 2.70 -13.66 6.58
C ARG A 142 2.04 -14.87 5.94
N ASN A 143 1.61 -14.75 4.69
CA ASN A 143 1.02 -15.87 3.96
C ASN A 143 2.04 -16.97 3.64
N GLU A 144 3.29 -16.63 3.34
CA GLU A 144 4.36 -17.61 3.17
C GLU A 144 4.61 -18.38 4.48
N ARG A 145 4.69 -17.70 5.64
CA ARG A 145 4.86 -18.33 6.96
C ARG A 145 3.72 -19.26 7.35
N LYS A 146 2.51 -19.03 6.84
CA LYS A 146 1.37 -19.93 7.06
C LYS A 146 1.58 -21.30 6.42
N HIS A 147 2.34 -21.36 5.32
CA HIS A 147 2.49 -22.56 4.49
C HIS A 147 3.91 -23.11 4.44
N SER A 148 4.90 -22.35 4.92
CA SER A 148 6.32 -22.69 4.87
C SER A 148 6.93 -22.70 6.27
N THR A 149 7.97 -23.50 6.45
CA THR A 149 8.77 -23.55 7.67
C THR A 149 9.90 -22.53 7.69
N SER A 150 10.19 -21.87 6.56
CA SER A 150 11.25 -20.87 6.44
C SER A 150 10.69 -19.46 6.59
N HIS A 151 11.23 -18.70 7.55
CA HIS A 151 10.78 -17.35 7.88
C HIS A 151 11.90 -16.35 7.61
N LYS A 152 11.58 -15.22 6.98
CA LYS A 152 12.56 -14.15 6.76
C LYS A 152 12.67 -13.26 7.99
N THR A 153 13.90 -12.86 8.33
CA THR A 153 14.14 -11.87 9.40
C THR A 153 13.70 -10.47 8.97
N VAL A 154 13.65 -9.53 9.92
CA VAL A 154 13.38 -8.12 9.64
C VAL A 154 14.39 -7.57 8.64
N GLU A 155 15.68 -7.91 8.77
CA GLU A 155 16.77 -7.45 7.92
C GLU A 155 16.62 -7.96 6.49
N GLN A 156 16.23 -9.23 6.33
CA GLN A 156 16.02 -9.83 5.02
C GLN A 156 14.83 -9.18 4.29
N LEU A 157 13.72 -8.91 5.01
CA LEU A 157 12.57 -8.19 4.45
C LEU A 157 12.90 -6.72 4.16
N ALA A 158 13.63 -6.05 5.05
CA ALA A 158 14.05 -4.66 4.86
C ALA A 158 14.91 -4.54 3.59
N LYS A 159 15.88 -5.43 3.39
CA LYS A 159 16.70 -5.48 2.17
C LYS A 159 15.87 -5.74 0.91
N LEU A 160 14.86 -6.61 1.00
CA LEU A 160 13.95 -6.91 -0.11
C LEU A 160 13.10 -5.69 -0.49
N ILE A 161 12.58 -4.98 0.51
CA ILE A 161 11.78 -3.77 0.34
C ILE A 161 12.63 -2.63 -0.21
N ASP A 162 13.81 -2.34 0.38
CA ASP A 162 14.74 -1.31 -0.11
C ASP A 162 15.08 -1.53 -1.59
N ASN A 163 15.51 -2.74 -1.95
CA ASN A 163 15.81 -3.07 -3.34
C ASN A 163 14.61 -2.87 -4.25
N THR A 164 13.40 -3.24 -3.79
CA THR A 164 12.17 -3.06 -4.57
C THR A 164 11.86 -1.58 -4.79
N VAL A 165 11.97 -0.75 -3.75
CA VAL A 165 11.76 0.70 -3.84
C VAL A 165 12.78 1.34 -4.77
N ARG A 166 14.07 1.03 -4.60
CA ARG A 166 15.15 1.57 -5.43
C ARG A 166 15.01 1.17 -6.90
N ASN A 167 14.71 -0.10 -7.17
CA ASN A 167 14.48 -0.58 -8.53
C ASN A 167 13.27 0.09 -9.18
N HIS A 168 12.20 0.31 -8.42
CA HIS A 168 11.02 1.02 -8.90
C HIS A 168 11.33 2.51 -9.19
N ILE A 169 12.05 3.20 -8.31
CA ILE A 169 12.48 4.58 -8.56
C ILE A 169 13.30 4.65 -9.86
N SER A 170 14.28 3.74 -10.04
CA SER A 170 15.09 3.68 -11.25
C SER A 170 14.25 3.43 -12.52
N SER A 171 13.22 2.58 -12.46
CA SER A 171 12.39 2.26 -13.63
C SER A 171 11.47 3.41 -14.05
N THR A 172 11.13 4.33 -13.14
CA THR A 172 10.30 5.52 -13.44
C THR A 172 11.01 6.58 -14.30
N LYS A 173 12.27 6.36 -14.70
CA LYS A 173 13.12 7.33 -15.42
C LYS A 173 13.15 8.69 -14.72
N TYR A 174 13.25 8.66 -13.39
CA TYR A 174 13.11 9.84 -12.52
C TYR A 174 14.12 10.96 -12.84
N THR A 175 15.27 10.63 -13.41
CA THR A 175 16.29 11.59 -13.85
C THR A 175 15.87 12.42 -15.06
N LEU A 176 15.00 11.88 -15.91
CA LEU A 176 14.49 12.56 -17.12
C LEU A 176 13.25 13.40 -16.83
N ASN A 177 12.48 13.05 -15.80
CA ASN A 177 11.30 13.78 -15.40
C ASN A 177 11.66 14.80 -14.32
N GLN A 178 11.69 16.10 -14.66
CA GLN A 178 11.94 17.19 -13.71
C GLN A 178 11.07 17.11 -12.44
N ARG A 179 9.87 16.53 -12.51
CA ARG A 179 9.00 16.38 -11.34
C ARG A 179 9.46 15.30 -10.36
N LEU A 180 10.24 14.33 -10.81
CA LEU A 180 10.76 13.20 -10.04
C LEU A 180 12.28 13.29 -9.83
N GLN A 181 12.94 14.30 -10.42
CA GLN A 181 14.37 14.52 -10.24
C GLN A 181 14.70 14.65 -8.76
N GLY A 182 15.67 13.86 -8.29
CA GLY A 182 16.06 13.81 -6.88
C GLY A 182 15.30 12.79 -6.02
N LEU A 183 14.34 12.02 -6.57
CA LEU A 183 13.59 11.01 -5.81
C LEU A 183 14.52 9.97 -5.14
N MET A 184 15.52 9.48 -5.86
CA MET A 184 16.52 8.54 -5.31
C MET A 184 17.45 9.20 -4.30
N VAL A 185 17.84 10.46 -4.51
CA VAL A 185 18.64 11.22 -3.53
C VAL A 185 17.85 11.39 -2.23
N ARG A 186 16.57 11.76 -2.33
CA ARG A 186 15.69 11.89 -1.17
C ARG A 186 15.50 10.56 -0.44
N TRP A 187 15.42 9.43 -1.16
CA TRP A 187 15.41 8.09 -0.56
C TRP A 187 16.66 7.84 0.29
N PHE A 188 17.85 8.10 -0.25
CA PHE A 188 19.10 7.92 0.49
C PHE A 188 19.19 8.83 1.71
N VAL A 189 18.93 10.13 1.56
CA VAL A 189 18.95 11.10 2.67
C VAL A 189 18.03 10.68 3.82
N ALA A 190 16.87 10.11 3.51
CA ALA A 190 15.94 9.67 4.54
C ALA A 190 16.41 8.43 5.33
N HIS A 191 17.41 7.69 4.83
CA HIS A 191 17.91 6.43 5.41
C HIS A 191 19.41 6.48 5.77
N ASP A 192 20.11 7.59 5.48
CA ASP A 192 21.55 7.75 5.74
C ASP A 192 21.87 7.99 7.23
N THR A 193 20.88 8.43 8.03
CA THR A 193 21.06 8.67 9.47
C THR A 193 20.91 7.41 10.33
N ALA A 194 20.93 6.22 9.72
CA ALA A 194 20.74 4.94 10.40
C ALA A 194 22.05 4.12 10.55
N ILE A 195 23.21 4.80 10.50
CA ILE A 195 24.54 4.23 10.82
C ILE A 195 25.00 4.77 12.17
#